data_AF-A0AA90HE46-F1
#
_entry.id   AF-A0AA90HE46-F1
#
_cell.length_a   1.000
_cell.length_b   1.000
_cell.length_c   1.000
_cell.angle_alpha   90.00
_cell.angle_beta   90.00
_cell.angle_gamma   90.00
#
_symmetry.space_group_name_H-M   'P 1'
#
loop_
_entity.id
_entity.type
_entity.pdbx_description
1 polymer ?
#
loop_
_entity_poly.entity_id
_entity_poly.type
_entity_poly.pdbx_seq_one_letter_code
_entity_poly.pdbx_strand_id
1 'polypeptide(L)'
;MRIGYSFWGFIGPGIADTPDGGRSFRAPLLDALADRHQVILLQDNRDLHEAGDDLTGHYTFDAGLPNLDALFLEWRWPLPGRNTTACGTHGHTCDLHRQQELLDHYTLAGGLPTIAWDLDRVTTRTTRSATIRPSPSASPPPAPPRARTPCAVPSRTPPSTPLTQPPWSAANAGGRWSTSTTSTAATPSSTATSHPPPTPTATSTASQRP
;
A
#
# COMPACT_ATOMS: atom_id res chain seq x y z
N MET A 1 4.65 -8.89 -20.32
CA MET A 1 3.49 -8.02 -20.05
C MET A 1 3.94 -6.87 -19.17
N ARG A 2 3.31 -5.72 -19.31
CA ARG A 2 3.43 -4.54 -18.44
C ARG A 2 2.36 -4.64 -17.36
N ILE A 3 2.77 -4.99 -16.15
CA ILE A 3 1.87 -5.14 -15.02
C ILE A 3 2.00 -3.90 -14.15
N GLY A 4 0.91 -3.15 -14.03
CA GLY A 4 0.81 -2.09 -13.04
C GLY A 4 0.51 -2.70 -11.68
N TYR A 5 1.29 -2.38 -10.67
CA TYR A 5 1.13 -2.89 -9.32
C TYR A 5 0.92 -1.72 -8.36
N SER A 6 -0.23 -1.69 -7.69
CA SER A 6 -0.57 -0.67 -6.71
C SER A 6 -0.68 -1.31 -5.33
N PHE A 7 0.02 -0.74 -4.35
CA PHE A 7 0.04 -1.25 -2.98
C PHE A 7 0.02 -0.11 -1.96
N TRP A 8 -0.19 -0.47 -0.70
CA TRP A 8 -0.10 0.47 0.41
C TRP A 8 1.05 0.06 1.33
N GLY A 9 1.79 1.05 1.84
CA GLY A 9 2.94 0.81 2.71
C GLY A 9 4.27 0.91 1.99
N PHE A 10 5.20 0.05 2.36
CA PHE A 10 6.62 0.04 1.99
C PHE A 10 7.00 -1.32 1.42
N ILE A 11 7.96 -1.36 0.51
CA ILE A 11 8.58 -2.61 0.09
C ILE A 11 9.72 -2.96 1.04
N GLY A 12 10.54 -1.96 1.37
CA GLY A 12 11.68 -2.08 2.25
C GLY A 12 11.30 -2.09 3.74
N PRO A 13 12.28 -1.93 4.63
CA PRO A 13 12.07 -1.86 6.07
C PRO A 13 11.26 -0.63 6.52
N GLY A 14 10.92 0.31 5.63
CA GLY A 14 9.98 1.41 5.86
C GLY A 14 10.21 2.19 7.17
N ILE A 15 9.13 2.73 7.74
CA ILE A 15 9.18 3.42 9.04
C ILE A 15 8.88 2.42 10.17
N ALA A 16 9.63 2.51 11.28
CA ALA A 16 9.39 1.72 12.48
C ALA A 16 7.98 1.94 13.04
N ASP A 17 7.39 0.91 13.65
CA ASP A 17 6.05 0.95 14.27
C ASP A 17 4.89 1.34 13.33
N THR A 18 5.10 1.32 12.01
CA THR A 18 3.99 1.43 11.06
C THR A 18 3.36 0.05 10.84
N PRO A 19 2.03 -0.08 11.00
CA PRO A 19 1.33 -1.34 10.73
C PRO A 19 1.26 -1.56 9.22
N ASP A 20 2.34 -2.09 8.64
CA ASP A 20 2.45 -2.46 7.23
C ASP A 20 2.59 -3.98 7.11
N GLY A 21 1.44 -4.66 7.11
CA GLY A 21 1.38 -6.11 7.08
C GLY A 21 1.87 -6.73 5.77
N GLY A 22 1.99 -5.95 4.69
CA GLY A 22 2.41 -6.49 3.40
C GLY A 22 3.91 -6.60 3.21
N ARG A 23 4.69 -5.96 4.09
CA ARG A 23 6.15 -5.90 4.00
C ARG A 23 6.84 -7.27 3.89
N SER A 24 6.30 -8.30 4.55
CA SER A 24 6.94 -9.62 4.57
C SER A 24 6.84 -10.41 3.26
N PHE A 25 5.90 -10.09 2.37
CA PHE A 25 5.68 -10.86 1.14
C PHE A 25 5.86 -10.03 -0.14
N ARG A 26 5.83 -8.69 -0.05
CA ARG A 26 5.78 -7.82 -1.22
C ARG A 26 7.03 -7.91 -2.08
N ALA A 27 8.22 -7.76 -1.48
CA ALA A 27 9.47 -7.89 -2.22
C ALA A 27 9.60 -9.25 -2.94
N PRO A 28 9.44 -10.41 -2.26
CA PRO A 28 9.46 -11.71 -2.93
C PRO A 28 8.45 -11.86 -4.07
N LEU A 29 7.24 -11.31 -3.92
CA LEU A 29 6.22 -11.36 -4.97
C LEU A 29 6.60 -10.47 -6.17
N LEU A 30 7.04 -9.24 -5.91
CA LEU A 30 7.45 -8.30 -6.95
C LEU A 30 8.64 -8.84 -7.72
N ASP A 31 9.64 -9.40 -7.03
CA ASP A 31 10.81 -10.02 -7.65
C ASP A 31 10.39 -11.19 -8.55
N ALA A 32 9.52 -12.08 -8.05
CA ALA A 32 9.03 -13.22 -8.83
C ALA A 32 8.19 -12.81 -10.06
N LEU A 33 7.45 -11.69 -9.98
CA LEU A 33 6.73 -11.13 -11.13
C LEU A 33 7.71 -10.48 -12.12
N ALA A 34 8.71 -9.78 -11.61
CA ALA A 34 9.72 -9.08 -12.42
C ALA A 34 10.58 -10.05 -13.25
N ASP A 35 10.76 -11.29 -12.79
CA ASP A 35 11.47 -12.34 -13.54
C ASP A 35 10.87 -12.62 -14.93
N ARG A 36 9.59 -12.33 -15.15
CA ARG A 36 8.88 -12.63 -16.41
C ARG A 36 8.08 -11.47 -16.98
N HIS A 37 7.91 -10.39 -16.23
CA HIS A 37 7.04 -9.28 -16.59
C HIS A 37 7.71 -7.95 -16.24
N GLN A 38 7.32 -6.89 -16.95
CA GLN A 38 7.70 -5.54 -16.56
C GLN A 38 6.71 -5.08 -15.49
N VAL A 39 7.15 -5.05 -14.24
CA VAL A 39 6.33 -4.56 -13.12
C VAL A 39 6.57 -3.06 -12.94
N ILE A 40 5.48 -2.29 -12.90
CA ILE A 40 5.51 -0.84 -12.71
C ILE A 40 4.71 -0.53 -11.45
N LEU A 41 5.37 0.06 -10.44
CA LEU A 41 4.76 0.43 -9.18
C LEU A 41 4.01 1.75 -9.35
N LEU A 42 2.69 1.74 -9.14
CA LEU A 42 1.78 2.84 -9.52
C LEU A 42 1.48 3.86 -8.42
N GLN A 43 2.16 3.71 -7.29
CA GLN A 43 2.02 4.56 -6.11
C GLN A 43 3.29 5.40 -5.95
N ASP A 44 3.19 6.50 -5.21
CA ASP A 44 4.37 7.28 -4.86
C ASP A 44 5.41 6.41 -4.16
N ASN A 45 6.69 6.68 -4.42
CA ASN A 45 7.79 5.94 -3.82
C ASN A 45 7.98 6.35 -2.35
N ARG A 46 7.11 5.83 -1.47
CA ARG A 46 7.14 6.09 -0.03
C ARG A 46 8.39 5.54 0.63
N ASP A 47 8.96 4.44 0.12
CA ASP A 47 10.26 3.94 0.55
C ASP A 47 11.33 5.05 0.46
N LEU A 48 11.40 5.76 -0.67
CA LEU A 48 12.31 6.89 -0.83
C LEU A 48 11.86 8.12 -0.04
N HIS A 49 10.62 8.57 -0.21
CA HIS A 49 10.17 9.88 0.27
C HIS A 49 9.92 9.93 1.79
N GLU A 50 9.57 8.80 2.40
CA GLU A 50 9.23 8.74 3.83
C GLU A 50 10.26 7.96 4.64
N ALA A 51 10.84 6.88 4.09
CA ALA A 51 11.82 6.05 4.80
C ALA A 51 13.28 6.31 4.39
N GLY A 52 13.52 7.07 3.32
CA GLY A 52 14.87 7.35 2.81
C GLY A 52 15.55 6.13 2.18
N ASP A 53 14.79 5.10 1.81
CA ASP A 53 15.28 3.88 1.17
C ASP A 53 15.09 3.96 -0.35
N ASP A 54 16.20 4.13 -1.08
CA ASP A 54 16.18 4.26 -2.53
C ASP A 54 16.16 2.89 -3.21
N LEU A 55 14.97 2.44 -3.56
CA LEU A 55 14.74 1.19 -4.28
C LEU A 55 14.65 1.37 -5.81
N THR A 56 14.95 2.55 -6.36
CA THR A 56 14.77 2.84 -7.80
C THR A 56 15.74 2.07 -8.70
N GLY A 57 16.85 1.57 -8.15
CA GLY A 57 17.76 0.66 -8.85
C GLY A 57 17.22 -0.77 -9.00
N HIS A 58 16.17 -1.13 -8.25
CA HIS A 58 15.62 -2.49 -8.20
C HIS A 58 14.16 -2.55 -8.67
N TYR A 59 13.36 -1.50 -8.43
CA TYR A 59 11.98 -1.40 -8.87
C TYR A 59 11.71 -0.16 -9.72
N THR A 60 10.80 -0.29 -10.68
CA THR A 60 10.33 0.83 -11.51
C THR A 60 9.08 1.45 -10.89
N PHE A 61 9.14 2.75 -10.59
CA PHE A 61 8.00 3.53 -10.09
C PHE A 61 7.48 4.46 -11.17
N ASP A 62 6.16 4.58 -11.30
CA ASP A 62 5.49 5.55 -12.18
C ASP A 62 4.13 5.91 -11.57
N ALA A 63 4.05 7.06 -10.89
CA ALA A 63 2.83 7.59 -10.30
C ALA A 63 1.85 8.19 -11.35
N GLY A 64 2.21 8.17 -12.64
CA GLY A 64 1.34 8.58 -13.73
C GLY A 64 0.34 7.50 -14.14
N LEU A 65 -0.07 7.51 -15.41
CA LEU A 65 -0.97 6.51 -15.99
C LEU A 65 -0.28 5.84 -17.20
N PRO A 66 0.75 5.00 -16.98
CA PRO A 66 1.46 4.33 -18.07
C PRO A 66 0.56 3.35 -18.85
N ASN A 67 0.94 2.99 -20.07
CA ASN A 67 0.26 1.91 -20.79
C ASN A 67 0.55 0.57 -20.12
N LEU A 68 -0.49 -0.17 -19.76
CA LEU A 68 -0.42 -1.46 -19.06
C LEU A 68 -1.11 -2.56 -19.86
N ASP A 69 -0.75 -3.81 -19.57
CA ASP A 69 -1.46 -5.01 -20.05
C ASP A 69 -2.37 -5.60 -18.96
N ALA A 70 -2.02 -5.41 -17.68
CA ALA A 70 -2.80 -5.87 -16.53
C ALA A 70 -2.57 -4.96 -15.32
N LEU A 71 -3.58 -4.86 -14.46
CA LEU A 71 -3.56 -4.08 -13.22
C LEU A 71 -3.68 -5.03 -12.02
N PHE A 72 -2.77 -4.91 -11.08
CA PHE A 72 -2.80 -5.61 -9.80
C PHE A 72 -2.91 -4.58 -8.67
N LEU A 73 -3.93 -4.71 -7.83
CA LEU A 73 -4.17 -3.85 -6.69
C LEU A 73 -4.10 -4.67 -5.41
N GLU A 74 -3.17 -4.38 -4.50
CA GLU A 74 -3.34 -4.75 -3.10
C GLU A 74 -4.42 -3.82 -2.52
N TRP A 75 -5.66 -4.28 -2.58
CA TRP A 75 -6.83 -3.45 -2.41
C TRP A 75 -6.93 -2.91 -1.00
N ARG A 76 -7.12 -1.59 -0.91
CA ARG A 76 -7.37 -0.90 0.35
C ARG A 76 -8.87 -0.63 0.51
N TRP A 77 -9.41 -0.97 1.68
CA TRP A 77 -10.76 -0.56 2.04
C TRP A 77 -10.81 0.88 2.60
N PRO A 78 -11.98 1.53 2.55
CA PRO A 78 -12.23 2.74 3.33
C PRO A 78 -11.96 2.53 4.82
N LEU A 79 -11.06 3.33 5.37
CA LEU A 79 -10.64 3.38 6.76
C LEU A 79 -10.94 4.78 7.31
N PRO A 80 -12.02 4.92 8.10
CA PRO A 80 -12.40 6.20 8.71
C PRO A 80 -11.23 6.86 9.44
N GLY A 81 -11.00 8.13 9.15
CA GLY A 81 -9.93 8.92 9.78
C GLY A 81 -8.53 8.69 9.19
N ARG A 82 -8.36 7.83 8.18
CA ARG A 82 -7.09 7.65 7.46
C ARG A 82 -7.23 7.98 5.98
N ASN A 83 -7.88 7.13 5.20
CA ASN A 83 -7.94 7.30 3.75
C ASN A 83 -9.31 7.81 3.26
N THR A 84 -10.21 8.14 4.20
CA THR A 84 -11.53 8.76 3.90
C THR A 84 -11.62 10.23 4.33
N THR A 85 -10.53 10.80 4.88
CA THR A 85 -10.45 12.23 5.18
C THR A 85 -10.02 13.01 3.94
N ALA A 86 -10.09 14.34 3.97
CA ALA A 86 -9.59 15.15 2.88
C ALA A 86 -8.07 14.96 2.69
N CYS A 87 -7.62 14.91 1.43
CA CYS A 87 -6.21 14.84 1.09
C CYS A 87 -5.41 15.98 1.75
N GLY A 88 -4.21 15.66 2.22
CA GLY A 88 -3.33 16.62 2.89
C GLY A 88 -3.66 16.88 4.37
N THR A 89 -4.72 16.29 4.92
CA THR A 89 -4.93 16.35 6.38
C THR A 89 -3.93 15.46 7.14
N HIS A 90 -3.60 15.84 8.38
CA HIS A 90 -2.65 15.08 9.18
C HIS A 90 -3.10 13.62 9.36
N GLY A 91 -2.21 12.68 9.07
CA GLY A 91 -2.50 11.24 9.13
C GLY A 91 -3.31 10.70 7.94
N HIS A 92 -3.65 11.54 6.96
CA HIS A 92 -4.29 11.09 5.73
C HIS A 92 -3.32 10.27 4.87
N THR A 93 -3.83 9.18 4.28
CA THR A 93 -3.10 8.40 3.28
C THR A 93 -3.89 8.36 1.98
N CYS A 94 -3.28 8.81 0.89
CA CYS A 94 -3.93 8.96 -0.43
C CYS A 94 -4.06 7.63 -1.21
N ASP A 95 -3.66 6.50 -0.62
CA ASP A 95 -3.61 5.19 -1.27
C ASP A 95 -4.97 4.76 -1.83
N LEU A 96 -6.06 4.99 -1.09
CA LEU A 96 -7.42 4.66 -1.55
C LEU A 96 -7.86 5.53 -2.75
N HIS A 97 -7.64 6.83 -2.68
CA HIS A 97 -7.98 7.75 -3.78
C HIS A 97 -7.19 7.41 -5.04
N ARG A 98 -5.90 7.09 -4.89
CA ARG A 98 -5.06 6.65 -5.99
C ARG A 98 -5.52 5.31 -6.58
N GLN A 99 -5.87 4.34 -5.75
CA GLN A 99 -6.43 3.07 -6.25
C GLN A 99 -7.76 3.24 -6.98
N GLN A 100 -8.60 4.18 -6.53
CA GLN A 100 -9.85 4.52 -7.23
C GLN A 100 -9.57 5.12 -8.62
N GLU A 101 -8.63 6.06 -8.72
CA GLU A 101 -8.20 6.63 -10.01
C GLU A 101 -7.72 5.55 -10.99
N LEU A 102 -6.91 4.60 -10.49
CA LEU A 102 -6.41 3.48 -11.28
C LEU A 102 -7.55 2.56 -11.77
N LEU A 103 -8.51 2.24 -10.91
CA LEU A 103 -9.69 1.45 -11.28
C LEU A 103 -10.54 2.16 -12.33
N ASP A 104 -10.79 3.46 -12.13
CA ASP A 104 -11.61 4.26 -13.04
C ASP A 104 -10.96 4.30 -14.43
N HIS A 105 -9.66 4.55 -14.49
CA HIS A 105 -8.91 4.66 -15.73
C HIS A 105 -8.75 3.30 -16.44
N TYR A 106 -8.14 2.32 -15.77
CA TYR A 106 -7.75 1.08 -16.43
C TYR A 106 -8.89 0.07 -16.52
N THR A 107 -9.67 -0.09 -15.45
CA THR A 107 -10.67 -1.15 -15.37
C THR A 107 -12.00 -0.70 -15.96
N LEU A 108 -12.56 0.40 -15.44
CA LEU A 108 -13.91 0.85 -15.79
C LEU A 108 -13.96 1.49 -17.17
N ALA A 109 -13.04 2.40 -17.47
CA ALA A 109 -12.95 3.03 -18.78
C ALA A 109 -12.17 2.18 -19.80
N GLY A 110 -11.06 1.57 -19.39
CA GLY A 110 -10.13 0.85 -20.28
C GLY A 110 -10.44 -0.64 -20.50
N GLY A 111 -11.28 -1.26 -19.67
CA GLY A 111 -11.57 -2.71 -19.76
C GLY A 111 -10.36 -3.61 -19.49
N LEU A 112 -9.31 -3.08 -18.89
CA LEU A 112 -8.04 -3.77 -18.67
C LEU A 112 -8.19 -4.87 -17.61
N PRO A 113 -7.63 -6.08 -17.84
CA PRO A 113 -7.67 -7.16 -16.85
C PRO A 113 -7.12 -6.71 -15.49
N THR A 114 -7.97 -6.77 -14.46
CA THR A 114 -7.65 -6.22 -13.14
C THR A 114 -7.83 -7.28 -12.05
N ILE A 115 -6.81 -7.42 -11.21
CA ILE A 115 -6.82 -8.25 -10.01
C ILE A 115 -6.84 -7.32 -8.80
N ALA A 116 -7.91 -7.40 -8.00
CA ALA A 116 -7.98 -6.76 -6.69
C ALA A 116 -7.74 -7.81 -5.60
N TRP A 117 -6.57 -7.73 -4.95
CA TRP A 117 -6.18 -8.61 -3.85
C TRP A 117 -6.52 -7.97 -2.50
N ASP A 118 -7.58 -8.47 -1.89
CA ASP A 118 -8.04 -8.05 -0.56
C ASP A 118 -7.30 -8.81 0.54
N LEU A 119 -6.57 -8.07 1.39
CA LEU A 119 -5.82 -8.60 2.53
C LEU A 119 -6.51 -8.32 3.88
N ASP A 120 -7.52 -7.46 3.90
CA ASP A 120 -8.15 -6.97 5.13
C ASP A 120 -9.39 -7.81 5.53
N ARG A 121 -9.89 -8.68 4.65
CA ARG A 121 -11.05 -9.51 4.98
C ARG A 121 -10.68 -10.78 5.75
N VAL A 122 -11.10 -10.81 7.01
CA VAL A 122 -11.59 -12.05 7.63
C VAL A 122 -12.85 -12.46 6.86
N THR A 123 -12.77 -13.51 6.05
CA THR A 123 -13.95 -14.03 5.34
C THR A 123 -14.98 -14.54 6.35
N THR A 124 -15.96 -13.71 6.71
CA THR A 124 -17.29 -14.23 7.07
C THR A 124 -18.06 -14.36 5.76
N ARG A 125 -18.54 -15.58 5.50
CA ARG A 125 -18.97 -16.12 4.20
C ARG A 125 -20.15 -15.39 3.51
N THR A 126 -20.60 -14.25 4.00
CA THR A 126 -21.95 -13.74 3.75
C THR A 126 -22.04 -12.52 2.81
N THR A 127 -20.97 -11.73 2.63
CA THR A 127 -21.05 -10.50 1.82
C THR A 127 -20.56 -10.73 0.38
N ARG A 128 -21.45 -11.27 -0.45
CA ARG A 128 -21.32 -11.24 -1.92
C ARG A 128 -21.81 -9.88 -2.45
N SER A 129 -20.90 -9.03 -2.91
CA SER A 129 -21.24 -7.88 -3.75
C SER A 129 -20.84 -8.19 -5.19
N ALA A 130 -21.71 -7.90 -6.14
CA ALA A 130 -21.83 -8.61 -7.42
C ALA A 130 -20.91 -8.14 -8.56
N THR A 131 -20.05 -7.15 -8.37
CA THR A 131 -19.26 -6.57 -9.48
C THR A 131 -17.81 -7.07 -9.53
N ILE A 132 -17.26 -7.55 -8.41
CA ILE A 132 -15.95 -8.20 -8.37
C ILE A 132 -16.22 -9.69 -8.36
N ARG A 133 -15.95 -10.41 -9.46
CA ARG A 133 -15.94 -11.87 -9.41
C ARG A 133 -14.81 -12.26 -8.44
N PRO A 134 -15.10 -12.88 -7.28
CA PRO A 134 -14.03 -13.52 -6.54
C PRO A 134 -13.43 -14.55 -7.48
N SER A 135 -12.11 -14.49 -7.66
CA SER A 135 -11.40 -15.63 -8.27
C SER A 135 -11.81 -16.85 -7.45
N PRO A 136 -12.32 -17.93 -8.08
CA PRO A 136 -12.60 -19.14 -7.33
C PRO A 136 -11.27 -19.54 -6.70
N SER A 137 -11.19 -19.42 -5.37
CA SER A 137 -10.06 -19.93 -4.60
C SER A 137 -9.76 -21.30 -5.18
N ALA A 138 -8.58 -21.45 -5.77
CA ALA A 138 -8.15 -22.73 -6.29
C ALA A 138 -8.12 -23.65 -5.08
N SER A 139 -9.18 -24.44 -4.90
CA SER A 139 -9.19 -25.50 -3.93
C SER A 139 -7.91 -26.29 -4.19
N PRO A 140 -7.03 -26.47 -3.17
CA PRO A 140 -5.85 -27.28 -3.37
C PRO A 140 -6.33 -28.63 -3.93
N PRO A 141 -5.64 -29.19 -4.93
CA PRO A 141 -5.99 -30.51 -5.44
C PRO A 141 -6.07 -31.47 -4.25
N PRO A 142 -7.05 -32.40 -4.22
CA PRO A 142 -7.15 -33.36 -3.13
C PRO A 142 -5.79 -34.03 -2.96
N ALA A 143 -5.26 -34.00 -1.74
CA ALA A 143 -3.98 -34.61 -1.44
C ALA A 143 -3.99 -36.05 -1.97
N PRO A 144 -2.94 -36.51 -2.67
CA PRO A 144 -2.88 -37.89 -3.11
C PRO A 144 -3.05 -38.80 -1.90
N PRO A 145 -3.75 -39.94 -2.03
CA PRO A 145 -3.97 -40.87 -0.93
C PRO A 145 -2.61 -41.25 -0.36
N ARG A 146 -2.33 -40.82 0.88
CA ARG A 146 -1.12 -41.22 1.60
C ARG A 146 -1.16 -42.74 1.76
N ALA A 147 -0.30 -43.44 1.03
CA ALA A 147 0.04 -44.81 1.33
C ALA A 147 0.52 -44.85 2.78
N ARG A 148 -0.25 -45.51 3.65
CA ARG A 148 0.15 -45.76 5.03
C ARG A 148 1.31 -46.75 5.00
N THR A 149 2.54 -46.26 5.00
CA THR A 149 3.70 -47.07 5.37
C THR A 149 3.67 -47.21 6.90
N PRO A 150 3.55 -48.43 7.47
CA PRO A 150 3.70 -48.61 8.90
C PRO A 150 5.19 -48.44 9.24
N CYS A 151 5.58 -47.25 9.70
CA CYS A 151 6.84 -47.09 10.40
C CYS A 151 6.69 -47.64 11.82
N ALA A 152 7.39 -48.73 12.11
CA ALA A 152 7.63 -49.18 13.46
C ALA A 152 8.42 -48.09 14.21
N VAL A 153 7.85 -47.54 15.27
CA VAL A 153 8.53 -46.63 16.19
C VAL A 153 9.11 -47.47 17.32
N PRO A 154 10.43 -47.52 17.52
CA PRO A 154 10.98 -48.06 18.76
C PRO A 154 10.66 -47.11 19.91
N SER A 155 10.04 -47.68 20.95
CA SER A 155 9.72 -47.00 22.20
C SER A 155 11.00 -46.56 22.91
N ARG A 156 11.28 -45.25 22.88
CA ARG A 156 12.17 -44.58 23.82
C ARG A 156 11.35 -43.64 24.69
N THR A 157 11.34 -43.94 25.99
CA THR A 157 10.77 -43.12 27.05
C THR A 157 11.55 -41.79 27.14
N PRO A 158 10.90 -40.62 27.05
CA PRO A 158 11.57 -39.35 27.34
C PRO A 158 11.57 -39.09 28.86
N PRO A 159 12.61 -38.42 29.40
CA PRO A 159 12.62 -37.96 30.78
C PRO A 159 11.70 -36.74 30.96
N SER A 160 10.98 -36.74 32.07
CA SER A 160 10.09 -35.68 32.54
C SER A 160 10.90 -34.42 32.85
N THR A 161 10.68 -33.35 32.08
CA THR A 161 11.07 -31.98 32.49
C THR A 161 9.84 -31.08 32.39
N PRO A 162 9.48 -30.33 33.44
CA PRO A 162 8.31 -29.46 33.40
C PRO A 162 8.60 -28.20 32.58
N LEU A 163 7.82 -27.99 31.51
CA LEU A 163 7.77 -26.74 30.77
C LEU A 163 6.89 -25.73 31.53
N THR A 164 7.51 -24.71 32.10
CA THR A 164 6.84 -23.50 32.57
C THR A 164 6.27 -22.76 31.36
N GLN A 165 4.94 -22.66 31.26
CA GLN A 165 4.27 -21.78 30.31
C GLN A 165 4.38 -20.32 30.79
N PRO A 166 4.74 -19.35 29.93
CA PRO A 166 4.52 -17.95 30.24
C PRO A 166 3.03 -17.60 30.08
N PRO A 167 2.47 -16.74 30.96
CA PRO A 167 1.08 -16.31 30.85
C PRO A 167 0.96 -15.25 29.75
N TRP A 168 0.24 -15.58 28.68
CA TRP A 168 -0.32 -14.57 27.79
C TRP A 168 -1.77 -14.33 28.23
N SER A 169 -1.96 -13.28 29.01
CA SER A 169 -3.29 -12.77 29.35
C SER A 169 -3.80 -11.92 28.18
N ALA A 170 -4.96 -12.32 27.65
CA ALA A 170 -5.84 -11.42 26.93
C ALA A 170 -6.38 -10.35 27.89
N ALA A 171 -6.15 -9.06 27.61
CA ALA A 171 -6.98 -7.95 28.09
C ALA A 171 -6.64 -6.60 27.42
N ASN A 172 -7.71 -5.83 27.17
CA ASN A 172 -7.81 -4.37 26.97
C ASN A 172 -7.63 -3.87 25.53
N ALA A 173 -8.64 -3.44 24.77
CA ALA A 173 -9.86 -2.69 25.10
C ALA A 173 -9.59 -1.40 25.91
N GLY A 174 -9.73 -0.24 25.25
CA GLY A 174 -9.88 1.06 25.90
C GLY A 174 -8.59 1.81 26.24
N GLY A 175 -7.93 2.38 25.23
CA GLY A 175 -6.84 3.36 25.41
C GLY A 175 -7.32 4.80 25.20
N ARG A 176 -7.73 5.43 26.29
CA ARG A 176 -8.03 6.86 26.43
C ARG A 176 -6.74 7.67 26.17
N TRP A 177 -6.74 8.58 25.20
CA TRP A 177 -5.62 9.51 25.01
C TRP A 177 -5.70 10.61 26.07
N SER A 178 -4.75 10.60 27.01
CA SER A 178 -4.53 11.71 27.93
C SER A 178 -3.72 12.79 27.23
N THR A 179 -4.31 13.96 27.04
CA THR A 179 -3.62 15.18 26.67
C THR A 179 -2.78 15.67 27.85
N SER A 180 -1.47 15.81 27.67
CA SER A 180 -0.63 16.59 28.58
C SER A 180 0.14 17.63 27.78
N THR A 181 -0.31 18.85 28.02
CA THR A 181 0.26 20.18 27.84
C THR A 181 1.78 20.21 27.66
N THR A 182 2.24 20.85 26.58
CA THR A 182 3.57 21.46 26.54
C THR A 182 3.46 22.89 26.06
N SER A 183 3.79 23.78 26.99
CA SER A 183 4.47 25.07 26.87
C SER A 183 4.31 25.90 25.59
N THR A 184 3.67 27.05 25.79
CA THR A 184 3.66 28.23 24.91
C THR A 184 5.07 28.76 24.73
N ALA A 185 5.59 28.73 23.51
CA ALA A 185 6.79 29.47 23.10
C ALA A 185 6.40 30.47 22.00
N ALA A 186 6.99 31.65 22.12
CA ALA A 186 6.60 32.90 21.48
C ALA A 186 6.68 32.90 19.94
N THR A 187 5.69 33.55 19.33
CA THR A 187 5.68 33.94 17.91
C THR A 187 6.50 35.22 17.71
N PRO A 188 7.55 35.24 16.88
CA PRO A 188 8.04 36.49 16.31
C PRO A 188 7.21 36.86 15.06
N SER A 189 6.71 38.09 15.06
CA SER A 189 6.03 38.74 13.94
C SER A 189 6.94 38.83 12.71
N SER A 190 6.53 38.23 11.58
CA SER A 190 7.15 38.48 10.28
C SER A 190 6.31 39.46 9.47
N THR A 191 6.85 40.67 9.31
CA THR A 191 6.34 41.76 8.48
C THR A 191 6.40 41.37 7.01
N ALA A 192 5.26 41.20 6.35
CA ALA A 192 5.19 41.00 4.91
C ALA A 192 5.52 42.34 4.20
N THR A 193 6.63 42.37 3.46
CA THR A 193 6.98 43.48 2.58
C THR A 193 6.32 43.25 1.23
N SER A 194 5.33 44.07 0.91
CA SER A 194 4.63 44.04 -0.38
C SER A 194 5.55 44.56 -1.50
N HIS A 195 5.91 43.69 -2.44
CA HIS A 195 6.51 44.12 -3.71
C HIS A 195 5.43 44.67 -4.66
N PRO A 196 5.65 45.82 -5.32
CA PRO A 196 4.75 46.30 -6.37
C PRO A 196 4.88 45.47 -7.65
N PRO A 197 3.81 45.36 -8.46
CA PRO A 197 3.83 44.60 -9.72
C PRO A 197 4.68 45.30 -10.79
N PRO A 198 5.28 44.53 -11.73
CA PRO A 198 6.06 45.10 -12.83
C PRO A 198 5.16 45.82 -13.85
N THR A 199 5.67 46.94 -14.35
CA THR A 199 5.06 47.79 -15.38
C THR A 199 5.05 47.08 -16.75
N PRO A 200 3.95 47.10 -17.52
CA PRO A 200 3.94 46.54 -18.86
C PRO A 200 4.78 47.41 -19.82
N THR A 201 5.70 46.76 -20.52
CA THR A 201 6.51 47.37 -21.59
C THR A 201 5.68 47.41 -22.88
N ALA A 202 5.51 48.59 -23.46
CA ALA A 202 4.79 48.79 -24.72
C ALA A 202 5.62 48.29 -25.91
N THR A 203 5.07 47.36 -26.68
CA THR A 203 5.63 46.92 -27.97
C THR A 203 5.24 47.95 -29.04
N SER A 204 6.24 48.63 -29.59
CA SER A 204 6.11 49.52 -30.74
C SER A 204 6.00 48.71 -32.03
N THR A 205 4.88 48.84 -32.74
CA THR A 205 4.66 48.32 -34.08
C THR A 205 5.19 49.34 -35.09
N ALA A 206 6.36 49.06 -35.68
CA ALA A 206 6.87 49.83 -36.82
C ALA A 206 6.28 49.29 -38.12
N SER A 207 5.43 50.12 -38.73
CA SER A 207 4.89 49.97 -40.07
C SER A 207 5.99 50.27 -41.10
N GLN A 208 6.21 49.34 -42.04
CA GLN A 208 6.84 49.66 -43.33
C GLN A 208 6.00 49.03 -44.44
N ARG A 209 5.34 49.90 -45.21
CA ARG A 209 4.99 49.68 -46.61
C ARG A 209 5.72 50.76 -47.44
N PRO A 210 6.11 50.45 -48.68
CA PRO A 210 6.45 51.50 -49.65
C PRO A 210 5.20 52.28 -50.08
#